data_AF-L5JPU0-F1
#
_entry.id   AF-L5JPU0-F1
#
_cell.length_a   1.000
_cell.length_b   1.000
_cell.length_c   1.000
_cell.angle_alpha   90.00
_cell.angle_beta   90.00
_cell.angle_gamma   90.00
#
_symmetry.space_group_name_H-M   'P 1'
#
loop_
_entity.id
_entity.type
_entity.pdbx_description
1 polymer ?
#
loop_
_entity_poly.entity_id
_entity_poly.type
_entity_poly.pdbx_seq_one_letter_code
_entity_poly.pdbx_strand_id
1 'polypeptide(L)'
;MNKKRLTMSIQTRAVAKRKVSHIENGVINMSIPIILPVSADDKTRLEGCREFVLTHGGRRVAILQDPEFYEHRKEEHCSHVWGTTCAKHPHIKMVMESGDWLVGGDLQVLERIKWNDGLDQYRLTPLELKQKCKEMNADAVFAFQLRNPVHNGHALLMQDTRRRLLERGYKYPVLLLHPLGGWTKDDDVPLDWRMKQHAAVLEEGVLDPKSTIVAIFPSPMLYAGPTENRGVSVTGTHRIGQ
;
A
#
# COMPACT_ATOMS: atom_id res chain seq x y z
N MET A 1 4.93 20.74 -17.09
CA MET A 1 4.06 19.54 -16.94
C MET A 1 4.89 18.45 -16.26
N ASN A 2 4.86 18.37 -14.92
CA ASN A 2 5.75 17.49 -14.16
C ASN A 2 5.27 16.04 -14.22
N LYS A 3 5.93 15.21 -15.05
CA LYS A 3 5.78 13.76 -15.06
C LYS A 3 6.40 13.22 -13.77
N LYS A 4 5.60 12.59 -12.91
CA LYS A 4 6.10 11.85 -11.73
C LYS A 4 6.79 10.58 -12.23
N ARG A 5 8.12 10.53 -12.22
CA ARG A 5 8.91 9.30 -12.40
C ARG A 5 8.89 8.49 -11.11
N LEU A 6 8.66 7.18 -11.20
CA LEU A 6 8.82 6.24 -10.09
C LEU A 6 9.95 5.28 -10.49
N THR A 7 11.15 5.48 -9.96
CA THR A 7 12.32 4.64 -10.23
C THR A 7 12.32 3.44 -9.28
N MET A 8 12.03 2.25 -9.79
CA MET A 8 11.94 1.02 -8.99
C MET A 8 13.33 0.44 -8.64
N SER A 9 14.39 0.69 -9.43
CA SER A 9 15.66 -0.04 -9.32
C SER A 9 16.50 0.30 -8.07
N ILE A 10 16.54 1.57 -7.64
CA ILE A 10 17.35 2.01 -6.49
C ILE A 10 16.74 1.54 -5.15
N GLN A 11 15.42 1.42 -5.08
CA GLN A 11 14.70 1.15 -3.84
C GLN A 11 14.76 -0.34 -3.46
N THR A 12 14.63 -1.27 -4.41
CA THR A 12 14.67 -2.71 -4.11
C THR A 12 16.00 -3.16 -3.50
N ARG A 13 17.13 -2.65 -4.01
CA ARG A 13 18.48 -3.00 -3.49
C ARG A 13 18.75 -2.43 -2.10
N ALA A 14 18.16 -1.30 -1.74
CA ALA A 14 18.34 -0.64 -0.45
C ALA A 14 17.54 -1.34 0.67
N VAL A 15 16.27 -1.68 0.40
CA VAL A 15 15.39 -2.36 1.37
C VAL A 15 15.90 -3.77 1.68
N ALA A 16 16.36 -4.53 0.68
CA ALA A 16 16.92 -5.87 0.88
C ALA A 16 18.19 -5.89 1.75
N LYS A 17 18.92 -4.76 1.84
CA LYS A 17 20.15 -4.62 2.66
C LYS A 17 19.95 -3.87 3.98
N ARG A 18 18.70 -3.59 4.39
CA ARG A 18 18.37 -2.68 5.52
C ARG A 18 19.07 -1.31 5.44
N LYS A 19 19.51 -0.88 4.25
CA LYS A 19 20.04 0.47 4.07
C LYS A 19 18.85 1.37 3.79
N VAL A 20 18.60 2.29 4.71
CA VAL A 20 17.83 3.49 4.43
C VAL A 20 18.44 4.10 3.16
N SER A 21 17.72 4.09 2.04
CA SER A 21 18.13 4.88 0.88
C SER A 21 18.06 6.33 1.31
N HIS A 22 19.12 7.09 1.06
CA HIS A 22 19.16 8.53 1.30
C HIS A 22 18.72 9.22 0.00
N ILE A 23 17.66 10.02 0.08
CA ILE A 23 17.44 11.15 -0.83
C ILE A 23 17.84 12.36 0.02
N GLU A 24 18.63 13.25 -0.56
CA GLU A 24 19.12 14.45 0.11
C GLU A 24 17.95 15.15 0.85
N ASN A 25 18.11 15.31 2.18
CA ASN A 25 17.22 16.03 3.10
C ASN A 25 15.93 15.37 3.60
N GLY A 26 15.81 14.03 3.66
CA GLY A 26 14.65 13.37 4.28
C GLY A 26 14.94 12.04 4.99
N VAL A 27 14.06 11.66 5.93
CA VAL A 27 13.99 10.29 6.46
C VAL A 27 13.17 9.45 5.48
N ILE A 28 13.78 8.41 4.91
CA ILE A 28 13.08 7.45 4.04
C ILE A 28 12.67 6.24 4.89
N ASN A 29 11.37 6.02 4.99
CA ASN A 29 10.82 4.76 5.47
C ASN A 29 10.27 3.99 4.26
N MET A 30 10.95 2.89 3.91
CA MET A 30 10.47 1.90 2.97
C MET A 30 10.94 0.54 3.50
N SER A 31 10.06 -0.16 4.21
CA SER A 31 10.40 -1.44 4.85
C SER A 31 10.03 -2.66 4.00
N ILE A 32 9.23 -2.46 2.96
CA ILE A 32 8.72 -3.53 2.09
C ILE A 32 9.24 -3.29 0.65
N PRO A 33 9.92 -4.29 0.04
CA PRO A 33 10.30 -4.21 -1.36
C PRO A 33 9.07 -4.18 -2.29
N ILE A 34 9.06 -3.26 -3.24
CA ILE A 34 8.11 -3.26 -4.36
C ILE A 34 8.87 -3.77 -5.58
N ILE A 35 8.56 -4.99 -6.02
CA ILE A 35 9.35 -5.74 -6.99
C ILE A 35 8.47 -6.38 -8.07
N LEU A 36 9.05 -6.62 -9.24
CA LEU A 36 8.42 -7.36 -10.32
C LEU A 36 9.23 -8.62 -10.64
N PRO A 37 8.80 -9.81 -10.18
CA PRO A 37 9.46 -11.06 -10.53
C PRO A 37 9.16 -11.50 -11.96
N VAL A 38 10.16 -12.04 -12.65
CA VAL A 38 10.10 -12.53 -14.02
C VAL A 38 10.81 -13.88 -14.15
N SER A 39 10.35 -14.70 -15.09
CA SER A 39 10.98 -16.00 -15.38
C SER A 39 12.36 -15.83 -16.03
N ALA A 40 13.16 -16.88 -16.06
CA ALA A 40 14.44 -16.88 -16.78
C ALA A 40 14.24 -16.67 -18.30
N ASP A 41 13.16 -17.23 -18.86
CA ASP A 41 12.80 -17.07 -20.27
C ASP A 41 12.42 -15.62 -20.58
N ASP A 42 11.60 -15.00 -19.72
CA ASP A 42 11.25 -13.58 -19.86
C ASP A 42 12.46 -12.67 -19.71
N LYS A 43 13.34 -12.96 -18.76
CA LYS A 43 14.62 -12.24 -18.60
C LYS A 43 15.42 -12.31 -19.90
N THR A 44 15.62 -13.51 -20.45
CA THR A 44 16.39 -13.70 -21.69
C THR A 44 15.74 -12.99 -22.88
N ARG A 45 14.42 -13.03 -22.98
CA ARG A 45 13.64 -12.40 -24.06
C ARG A 45 13.65 -10.87 -24.00
N LEU A 46 13.71 -10.28 -22.79
CA LEU A 46 13.61 -8.84 -22.56
C LEU A 46 14.96 -8.17 -22.32
N GLU A 47 16.03 -8.94 -22.11
CA GLU A 47 17.37 -8.41 -21.89
C GLU A 47 17.86 -7.63 -23.12
N GLY A 48 18.39 -6.43 -22.89
CA GLY A 48 18.81 -5.51 -23.95
C GLY A 48 17.70 -4.64 -24.54
N CYS A 49 16.42 -4.89 -24.22
CA CYS A 49 15.34 -3.95 -24.56
C CYS A 49 15.45 -2.67 -23.72
N ARG A 50 15.22 -1.51 -24.35
CA ARG A 50 15.19 -0.22 -23.64
C ARG A 50 13.90 0.01 -22.86
N GLU A 51 12.80 -0.56 -23.33
CA GLU A 51 11.51 -0.52 -22.65
C GLU A 51 10.64 -1.71 -23.08
N PHE A 52 9.68 -2.08 -22.24
CA PHE A 52 8.65 -3.05 -22.58
C PHE A 52 7.32 -2.75 -21.89
N VAL A 53 6.24 -3.28 -22.46
CA VAL A 53 4.87 -3.05 -21.99
C VAL A 53 4.48 -4.13 -20.98
N LEU A 54 3.92 -3.71 -19.85
CA LEU A 54 3.26 -4.60 -18.89
C LEU A 54 1.79 -4.77 -19.28
N THR A 55 1.33 -6.03 -19.27
CA THR A 55 -0.06 -6.37 -19.59
C THR A 55 -0.75 -7.07 -18.44
N HIS A 56 -2.04 -6.78 -18.23
CA HIS A 56 -2.89 -7.46 -17.25
C HIS A 56 -4.29 -7.66 -17.85
N GLY A 57 -4.81 -8.90 -17.83
CA GLY A 57 -6.12 -9.21 -18.42
C GLY A 57 -6.24 -8.85 -19.90
N GLY A 58 -5.15 -9.00 -20.67
CA GLY A 58 -5.09 -8.62 -22.09
C GLY A 58 -4.95 -7.12 -22.37
N ARG A 59 -4.94 -6.27 -21.35
CA ARG A 59 -4.79 -4.81 -21.48
C ARG A 59 -3.35 -4.38 -21.20
N ARG A 60 -2.87 -3.40 -21.95
CA ARG A 60 -1.58 -2.73 -21.69
C ARG A 60 -1.79 -1.72 -20.56
N VAL A 61 -1.08 -1.87 -19.44
CA VAL A 61 -1.32 -1.08 -18.21
C VAL A 61 -0.19 -0.13 -17.86
N ALA A 62 1.05 -0.48 -18.25
CA ALA A 62 2.22 0.33 -17.97
C ALA A 62 3.34 0.05 -18.99
N ILE A 63 4.32 0.94 -19.05
CA ILE A 63 5.60 0.75 -19.73
C ILE A 63 6.67 0.77 -18.65
N LEU A 64 7.58 -0.21 -18.66
CA LEU A 64 8.80 -0.18 -17.86
C LEU A 64 9.96 0.24 -18.76
N GLN A 65 10.62 1.34 -18.39
CA GLN A 65 11.73 1.94 -19.12
C GLN A 65 13.04 1.68 -18.38
N ASP A 66 14.13 1.59 -19.14
CA ASP A 66 15.49 1.36 -18.65
C ASP A 66 15.57 0.16 -17.67
N PRO A 67 15.18 -1.05 -18.12
CA PRO A 67 15.06 -2.20 -17.24
C PRO A 67 16.42 -2.72 -16.76
N GLU A 68 16.50 -3.01 -15.46
CA GLU A 68 17.63 -3.66 -14.80
C GLU A 68 17.20 -5.01 -14.22
N PHE A 69 17.86 -6.09 -14.63
CA PHE A 69 17.58 -7.44 -14.15
C PHE A 69 18.56 -7.85 -13.04
N TYR A 70 18.05 -8.53 -12.02
CA TYR A 70 18.85 -9.02 -10.89
C TYR A 70 18.24 -10.31 -10.31
N GLU A 71 19.07 -11.11 -9.65
CA GLU A 71 18.60 -12.34 -9.00
C GLU A 71 17.62 -12.02 -7.86
N HIS A 72 16.56 -12.82 -7.73
CA HIS A 72 15.55 -12.63 -6.70
C HIS A 72 16.05 -13.05 -5.31
N ARG A 73 16.93 -14.06 -5.22
CA ARG A 73 17.46 -14.60 -3.94
C ARG A 73 16.33 -14.80 -2.90
N LYS A 74 15.30 -15.55 -3.31
CA LYS A 74 14.00 -15.67 -2.63
C LYS A 74 14.10 -15.99 -1.13
N GLU A 75 15.00 -16.88 -0.73
CA GLU A 75 15.18 -17.23 0.69
C GLU A 75 15.68 -16.04 1.52
N GLU A 76 16.69 -15.32 1.04
CA GLU A 76 17.20 -14.10 1.69
C GLU A 76 16.11 -13.04 1.74
N HIS A 77 15.41 -12.80 0.63
CA HIS A 77 14.28 -11.87 0.58
C HIS A 77 13.23 -12.23 1.65
N CYS A 78 12.81 -13.49 1.72
CA CYS A 78 11.80 -13.94 2.65
C CYS A 78 12.24 -13.77 4.12
N SER A 79 13.47 -14.20 4.44
CA SER A 79 14.01 -14.06 5.79
C SER A 79 14.13 -12.60 6.24
N HIS A 80 14.45 -11.67 5.33
CA HIS A 80 14.55 -10.25 5.66
C HIS A 80 13.18 -9.57 5.85
N VAL A 81 12.18 -9.92 5.05
CA VAL A 81 10.86 -9.27 5.11
C VAL A 81 9.99 -9.86 6.22
N TRP A 82 9.89 -11.19 6.30
CA TRP A 82 8.99 -11.88 7.24
C TRP A 82 9.70 -12.38 8.50
N GLY A 83 11.04 -12.39 8.55
CA GLY A 83 11.78 -13.01 9.65
C GLY A 83 11.70 -14.55 9.65
N THR A 84 11.20 -15.14 8.57
CA THR A 84 11.05 -16.59 8.39
C THR A 84 11.01 -16.92 6.89
N THR A 85 11.32 -18.17 6.54
CA THR A 85 11.28 -18.71 5.18
C THR A 85 10.21 -19.81 5.04
N CYS A 86 9.28 -19.89 5.99
CA CYS A 86 8.25 -20.92 6.03
C CYS A 86 7.35 -20.89 4.78
N ALA A 87 7.47 -21.92 3.94
CA ALA A 87 6.67 -22.05 2.71
C ALA A 87 5.16 -22.17 2.93
N LYS A 88 4.71 -22.47 4.17
CA LYS A 88 3.28 -22.47 4.54
C LYS A 88 2.71 -21.07 4.75
N HIS A 89 3.56 -20.05 4.92
CA HIS A 89 3.11 -18.67 5.02
C HIS A 89 2.57 -18.22 3.66
N PRO A 90 1.35 -17.68 3.56
CA PRO A 90 0.64 -17.61 2.29
C PRO A 90 1.29 -16.65 1.29
N HIS A 91 1.87 -15.53 1.76
CA HIS A 91 2.62 -14.65 0.87
C HIS A 91 4.04 -15.16 0.54
N ILE A 92 4.66 -15.96 1.42
CA ILE A 92 5.98 -16.55 1.10
C ILE A 92 5.80 -17.62 0.03
N LYS A 93 4.73 -18.40 0.09
CA LYS A 93 4.36 -19.35 -0.96
C LYS A 93 4.34 -18.69 -2.35
N MET A 94 3.64 -17.55 -2.48
CA MET A 94 3.61 -16.78 -3.74
C MET A 94 5.00 -16.30 -4.19
N VAL A 95 5.86 -15.86 -3.26
CA VAL A 95 7.25 -15.48 -3.59
C VAL A 95 8.04 -16.68 -4.09
N MET A 96 7.91 -17.84 -3.45
CA MET A 96 8.62 -19.06 -3.84
C MET A 96 8.18 -19.56 -5.22
N GLU A 97 6.89 -19.45 -5.54
CA GLU A 97 6.29 -19.84 -6.82
C GLU A 97 6.53 -18.81 -7.95
N SER A 98 7.03 -17.61 -7.63
CA SER A 98 7.30 -16.56 -8.61
C SER A 98 8.60 -16.79 -9.41
N GLY A 99 8.95 -15.88 -10.31
CA GLY A 99 10.18 -15.93 -11.08
C GLY A 99 11.47 -15.80 -10.24
N ASP A 100 12.57 -16.36 -10.75
CA ASP A 100 13.89 -16.33 -10.10
C ASP A 100 14.68 -15.04 -10.36
N TRP A 101 14.20 -14.22 -11.29
CA TRP A 101 14.73 -12.90 -11.60
C TRP A 101 13.75 -11.82 -11.17
N LEU A 102 14.29 -10.65 -10.85
CA LEU A 102 13.54 -9.42 -10.63
C LEU A 102 13.93 -8.43 -11.72
N VAL A 103 12.97 -7.58 -12.10
CA VAL A 103 13.22 -6.44 -12.98
C VAL A 103 12.81 -5.14 -12.30
N GLY A 104 13.73 -4.18 -12.27
CA GLY A 104 13.50 -2.79 -11.86
C GLY A 104 13.61 -1.86 -13.06
N GLY A 105 13.11 -0.63 -12.94
CA GLY A 105 13.18 0.38 -13.99
C GLY A 105 12.30 1.57 -13.66
N ASP A 106 12.20 2.52 -14.59
CA ASP A 106 11.28 3.65 -14.49
C ASP A 106 9.88 3.22 -14.99
N LEU A 107 8.89 3.23 -14.09
CA LEU A 107 7.53 2.78 -14.41
C LEU A 107 6.65 3.95 -14.87
N GLN A 108 6.13 3.86 -16.08
CA GLN A 108 5.09 4.75 -16.60
C GLN A 108 3.75 4.00 -16.67
N VAL A 109 2.85 4.29 -15.73
CA VAL A 109 1.47 3.78 -15.77
C VAL A 109 0.65 4.54 -16.82
N LEU A 110 -0.04 3.82 -17.70
CA LEU A 110 -0.72 4.41 -18.86
C LEU A 110 -2.05 5.07 -18.49
N GLU A 111 -2.86 4.38 -17.69
CA GLU A 111 -4.20 4.82 -17.31
C GLU A 111 -4.42 4.63 -15.81
N ARG A 112 -5.42 5.33 -15.27
CA ARG A 112 -5.86 5.09 -13.89
C ARG A 112 -6.37 3.67 -13.76
N ILE A 113 -5.78 2.91 -12.82
CA ILE A 113 -6.22 1.56 -12.52
C ILE A 113 -7.63 1.59 -11.91
N LYS A 114 -8.52 0.78 -12.48
CA LYS A 114 -9.90 0.55 -12.04
C LYS A 114 -10.15 -0.95 -11.99
N TRP A 115 -10.85 -1.40 -10.96
CA TRP A 115 -11.21 -2.81 -10.79
C TRP A 115 -12.61 -3.12 -11.33
N ASN A 116 -13.47 -2.10 -11.46
CA ASN A 116 -14.85 -2.22 -11.92
C ASN A 116 -15.68 -3.24 -11.12
N ASP A 117 -15.42 -3.33 -9.83
CA ASP A 117 -16.05 -4.24 -8.86
C ASP A 117 -17.11 -3.55 -7.99
N GLY A 118 -17.50 -2.32 -8.35
CA GLY A 118 -18.43 -1.51 -7.57
C GLY A 118 -17.82 -0.80 -6.36
N LEU A 119 -16.49 -0.86 -6.17
CA LEU A 119 -15.79 -0.23 -5.04
C LEU A 119 -14.76 0.85 -5.45
N ASP A 120 -14.62 1.14 -6.75
CA ASP A 120 -13.63 2.10 -7.25
C ASP A 120 -13.80 3.52 -6.69
N GLN A 121 -15.01 3.92 -6.32
CA GLN A 121 -15.30 5.19 -5.65
C GLN A 121 -14.63 5.32 -4.28
N TYR A 122 -14.26 4.20 -3.64
CA TYR A 122 -13.51 4.20 -2.39
C TYR A 122 -11.99 4.14 -2.62
N ARG A 123 -11.52 3.88 -3.84
CA ARG A 123 -10.09 3.80 -4.19
C ARG A 123 -9.52 5.18 -4.51
N LEU A 124 -9.43 5.97 -3.45
CA LEU A 124 -8.91 7.33 -3.51
C LEU A 124 -7.37 7.33 -3.55
N THR A 125 -6.82 8.10 -4.47
CA THR A 125 -5.38 8.37 -4.51
C THR A 125 -4.98 9.24 -3.30
N PRO A 126 -3.69 9.25 -2.90
CA PRO A 126 -3.21 10.15 -1.85
C PRO A 126 -3.52 11.63 -2.10
N LEU A 127 -3.60 12.06 -3.36
CA LEU A 127 -3.97 13.43 -3.71
C LEU A 127 -5.46 13.70 -3.46
N GLU A 128 -6.33 12.76 -3.84
CA GLU A 128 -7.77 12.85 -3.57
C GLU A 128 -8.08 12.80 -2.07
N LEU A 129 -7.35 11.98 -1.31
CA LEU A 129 -7.45 11.94 0.16
C LEU A 129 -7.08 13.30 0.78
N LYS A 130 -5.96 13.90 0.37
CA LYS A 130 -5.56 15.25 0.81
C LYS A 130 -6.62 16.29 0.48
N GLN A 131 -7.19 16.21 -0.72
CA GLN A 131 -8.26 17.11 -1.16
C GLN A 131 -9.52 16.95 -0.29
N LYS A 132 -9.96 15.72 -0.01
CA LYS A 132 -11.09 15.46 0.92
C LYS A 132 -10.83 15.98 2.33
N CYS A 133 -9.62 15.78 2.86
CA CYS A 133 -9.27 16.30 4.19
C CYS A 133 -9.38 17.84 4.22
N LYS A 134 -8.95 18.51 3.15
CA LYS A 134 -9.08 19.96 3.00
C LYS A 134 -10.54 20.40 2.91
N GLU A 135 -11.37 19.71 2.15
CA GLU A 135 -12.82 19.98 2.03
C GLU A 135 -13.54 19.83 3.37
N MET A 136 -13.10 18.90 4.22
CA MET A 136 -13.61 18.71 5.58
C MET A 136 -13.04 19.70 6.61
N ASN A 137 -12.16 20.63 6.19
CA ASN A 137 -11.42 21.53 7.08
C ASN A 137 -10.67 20.80 8.21
N ALA A 138 -10.15 19.60 7.91
CA ALA A 138 -9.48 18.77 8.90
C ALA A 138 -8.19 19.47 9.40
N ASP A 139 -8.08 19.64 10.72
CA ASP A 139 -6.88 20.17 11.37
C ASP A 139 -5.99 19.07 11.97
N ALA A 140 -6.51 17.85 12.06
CA ALA A 140 -5.78 16.62 12.28
C ALA A 140 -6.43 15.46 11.50
N VAL A 141 -5.61 14.56 10.96
CA VAL A 141 -6.06 13.30 10.36
C VAL A 141 -5.41 12.16 11.11
N PHE A 142 -6.21 11.18 11.55
CA PHE A 142 -5.72 9.96 12.17
C PHE A 142 -6.21 8.76 11.37
N ALA A 143 -5.29 7.88 11.00
CA ALA A 143 -5.59 6.74 10.14
C ALA A 143 -5.74 5.46 10.96
N PHE A 144 -6.73 4.65 10.59
CA PHE A 144 -6.91 3.32 11.13
C PHE A 144 -6.83 2.30 10.00
N GLN A 145 -5.68 1.63 9.90
CA GLN A 145 -5.46 0.52 8.98
C GLN A 145 -6.16 -0.73 9.51
N LEU A 146 -6.90 -1.42 8.65
CA LEU A 146 -7.54 -2.69 8.99
C LEU A 146 -7.65 -3.60 7.78
N ARG A 147 -7.72 -4.91 8.03
CA ARG A 147 -8.08 -5.93 7.04
C ARG A 147 -9.29 -6.77 7.45
N ASN A 148 -9.79 -6.55 8.66
CA ASN A 148 -10.85 -7.33 9.30
C ASN A 148 -12.13 -6.50 9.46
N PRO A 149 -13.30 -7.11 9.71
CA PRO A 149 -14.49 -6.40 10.16
C PRO A 149 -14.23 -5.52 11.41
N VAL A 150 -14.93 -4.39 11.49
CA VAL A 150 -14.85 -3.49 12.65
C VAL A 150 -15.73 -4.02 13.77
N HIS A 151 -15.13 -4.30 14.93
CA HIS A 151 -15.85 -4.56 16.18
C HIS A 151 -15.56 -3.42 17.18
N ASN A 152 -16.26 -3.41 18.32
CA ASN A 152 -16.20 -2.30 19.28
C ASN A 152 -14.82 -2.10 19.94
N GLY A 153 -13.92 -3.09 19.88
CA GLY A 153 -12.53 -2.92 20.30
C GLY A 153 -11.76 -1.99 19.36
N HIS A 154 -11.94 -2.12 18.05
CA HIS A 154 -11.41 -1.16 17.08
C HIS A 154 -12.08 0.21 17.25
N ALA A 155 -13.41 0.23 17.44
CA ALA A 155 -14.15 1.48 17.65
C ALA A 155 -13.64 2.25 18.88
N LEU A 156 -13.38 1.54 19.98
CA LEU A 156 -12.81 2.13 21.20
C LEU A 156 -11.49 2.84 20.92
N LEU A 157 -10.56 2.22 20.18
CA LEU A 157 -9.28 2.84 19.83
C LEU A 157 -9.48 4.10 18.96
N MET A 158 -10.39 4.04 17.99
CA MET A 158 -10.69 5.17 17.11
C MET A 158 -11.35 6.34 17.87
N GLN A 159 -12.33 6.04 18.72
CA GLN A 159 -13.04 7.00 19.56
C GLN A 159 -12.10 7.63 20.60
N ASP A 160 -11.27 6.84 21.26
CA ASP A 160 -10.30 7.33 22.24
C ASP A 160 -9.23 8.22 21.59
N THR A 161 -8.77 7.85 20.40
CA THR A 161 -7.84 8.68 19.61
C THR A 161 -8.46 10.03 19.27
N ARG A 162 -9.72 10.05 18.80
CA ARG A 162 -10.46 11.29 18.54
C ARG A 162 -10.56 12.15 19.80
N ARG A 163 -10.97 11.56 20.93
CA ARG A 163 -11.08 12.24 22.22
C ARG A 163 -9.76 12.91 22.62
N ARG A 164 -8.64 12.18 22.54
CA ARG A 164 -7.30 12.72 22.84
C ARG A 164 -6.88 13.86 21.91
N LEU A 165 -7.26 13.82 20.63
CA LEU A 165 -7.00 14.92 19.70
C LEU A 165 -7.81 16.17 20.08
N LEU A 166 -9.08 16.01 20.45
CA LEU A 166 -9.90 17.11 20.95
C LEU A 166 -9.31 17.71 22.24
N GLU A 167 -8.87 16.88 23.18
CA GLU A 167 -8.20 17.30 24.43
C GLU A 167 -6.89 18.06 24.16
N ARG A 168 -6.19 17.74 23.08
CA ARG A 168 -5.00 18.45 22.61
C ARG A 168 -5.29 19.79 21.91
N GLY A 169 -6.57 20.11 21.68
CA GLY A 169 -7.01 21.38 21.12
C GLY A 169 -7.38 21.36 19.64
N TYR A 170 -7.23 20.23 18.93
CA TYR A 170 -7.75 20.07 17.58
C TYR A 170 -9.28 20.18 17.59
N LYS A 171 -9.85 20.86 16.59
CA LYS A 171 -11.28 21.17 16.45
C LYS A 171 -11.98 20.26 15.48
N TYR A 172 -11.29 19.84 14.42
CA TYR A 172 -11.84 19.03 13.33
C TYR A 172 -10.95 17.80 13.05
N PRO A 173 -10.71 16.92 14.05
CA PRO A 173 -10.00 15.68 13.79
C PRO A 173 -10.85 14.82 12.84
N VAL A 174 -10.23 14.25 11.81
CA VAL A 174 -10.89 13.37 10.83
C VAL A 174 -10.27 11.98 10.89
N LEU A 175 -11.14 10.97 11.04
CA LEU A 175 -10.74 9.57 10.94
C LEU A 175 -10.59 9.20 9.46
N LEU A 176 -9.45 8.66 9.08
CA LEU A 176 -9.29 7.90 7.84
C LEU A 176 -9.44 6.40 8.18
N LEU A 177 -10.65 5.86 7.98
CA LEU A 177 -10.89 4.42 8.08
C LEU A 177 -10.40 3.78 6.77
N HIS A 178 -9.28 3.05 6.85
CA HIS A 178 -8.48 2.69 5.67
C HIS A 178 -8.38 1.17 5.48
N PRO A 179 -9.46 0.48 5.09
CA PRO A 179 -9.42 -0.96 4.86
C PRO A 179 -8.46 -1.30 3.71
N LEU A 180 -7.61 -2.32 3.91
CA LEU A 180 -6.81 -2.90 2.85
C LEU A 180 -7.72 -3.63 1.86
N GLY A 181 -7.47 -3.41 0.57
CA GLY A 181 -8.24 -4.01 -0.53
C GLY A 181 -7.42 -4.58 -1.68
N GLY A 182 -6.10 -4.73 -1.52
CA GLY A 182 -5.33 -5.65 -2.36
C GLY A 182 -5.54 -7.11 -1.95
N TRP A 183 -4.64 -7.99 -2.39
CA TRP A 183 -4.70 -9.42 -2.06
C TRP A 183 -4.69 -9.66 -0.54
N THR A 184 -5.52 -10.61 -0.10
CA THR A 184 -5.59 -11.14 1.27
C THR A 184 -5.64 -12.68 1.20
N LYS A 185 -5.25 -13.35 2.28
CA LYS A 185 -5.33 -14.82 2.39
C LYS A 185 -6.78 -15.34 2.37
N ASP A 186 -6.95 -16.59 1.99
CA ASP A 186 -8.25 -17.19 1.65
C ASP A 186 -9.28 -17.24 2.80
N ASP A 187 -8.82 -17.26 4.06
CA ASP A 187 -9.70 -17.30 5.24
C ASP A 187 -10.04 -15.90 5.80
N ASP A 188 -9.52 -14.82 5.19
CA ASP A 188 -9.93 -13.46 5.56
C ASP A 188 -11.30 -13.11 4.91
N VAL A 189 -12.09 -12.26 5.59
CA VAL A 189 -13.38 -11.80 5.07
C VAL A 189 -13.17 -10.99 3.78
N PRO A 190 -13.88 -11.31 2.67
CA PRO A 190 -13.72 -10.58 1.41
C PRO A 190 -13.99 -9.07 1.54
N LEU A 191 -13.33 -8.30 0.68
CA LEU A 191 -13.35 -6.83 0.74
C LEU A 191 -14.76 -6.24 0.62
N ASP A 192 -15.58 -6.75 -0.30
CA ASP A 192 -16.95 -6.27 -0.53
C ASP A 192 -17.83 -6.46 0.71
N TRP A 193 -17.71 -7.59 1.40
CA TRP A 193 -18.39 -7.85 2.67
C TRP A 193 -17.87 -6.98 3.80
N ARG A 194 -16.56 -6.74 3.88
CA ARG A 194 -16.00 -5.80 4.86
C ARG A 194 -16.50 -4.38 4.63
N MET A 195 -16.56 -3.91 3.39
CA MET A 195 -17.07 -2.58 3.05
C MET A 195 -18.55 -2.43 3.44
N LYS A 196 -19.39 -3.44 3.18
CA LYS A 196 -20.79 -3.46 3.66
C LYS A 196 -20.86 -3.41 5.19
N GLN A 197 -20.03 -4.17 5.87
CA GLN A 197 -19.98 -4.19 7.34
C GLN A 197 -19.52 -2.85 7.92
N HIS A 198 -18.53 -2.20 7.30
CA HIS A 198 -18.06 -0.87 7.72
C HIS A 198 -19.11 0.21 7.48
N ALA A 199 -19.89 0.12 6.39
CA ALA A 199 -21.02 1.00 6.16
C ALA A 199 -22.07 0.86 7.28
N ALA A 200 -22.43 -0.37 7.65
CA ALA A 200 -23.36 -0.62 8.76
C ALA A 200 -22.86 -0.02 10.10
N VAL A 201 -21.55 -0.13 10.39
CA VAL A 201 -20.95 0.48 11.61
C VAL A 201 -21.10 2.01 11.63
N LEU A 202 -21.02 2.66 10.47
CA LEU A 202 -21.24 4.10 10.33
C LEU A 202 -22.72 4.47 10.40
N GLU A 203 -23.59 3.67 9.79
CA GLU A 203 -25.05 3.84 9.84
C GLU A 203 -25.60 3.75 11.27
N GLU A 204 -25.08 2.82 12.07
CA GLU A 204 -25.42 2.66 13.50
C GLU A 204 -24.81 3.76 14.40
N GLY A 205 -23.99 4.67 13.85
CA GLY A 205 -23.40 5.78 14.60
C GLY A 205 -22.30 5.37 15.58
N VAL A 206 -21.79 4.13 15.51
CA VAL A 206 -20.63 3.69 16.29
C VAL A 206 -19.39 4.53 15.93
N LEU A 207 -19.26 4.88 14.65
CA LEU A 207 -18.34 5.89 14.15
C LEU A 207 -19.14 7.00 13.49
N ASP A 208 -18.73 8.26 13.68
CA ASP A 208 -19.44 9.40 13.10
C ASP A 208 -19.10 9.56 11.61
N PRO A 209 -20.07 9.41 10.69
CA PRO A 209 -19.83 9.54 9.26
C PRO A 209 -19.43 10.97 8.84
N LYS A 210 -19.78 12.01 9.61
CA LYS A 210 -19.43 13.40 9.28
C LYS A 210 -17.95 13.70 9.51
N SER A 211 -17.29 12.93 10.36
CA SER A 211 -15.87 13.08 10.69
C SER A 211 -15.03 11.88 10.30
N THR A 212 -15.53 11.05 9.38
CA THR A 212 -14.86 9.84 8.88
C THR A 212 -14.77 9.83 7.36
N ILE A 213 -13.58 9.61 6.83
CA ILE A 213 -13.33 9.25 5.43
C ILE A 213 -13.14 7.74 5.38
N VAL A 214 -13.95 7.05 4.58
CA VAL A 214 -13.74 5.63 4.23
C VAL A 214 -13.04 5.57 2.87
N ALA A 215 -11.87 4.95 2.82
CA ALA A 215 -11.15 4.76 1.57
C ALA A 215 -10.35 3.45 1.57
N ILE A 216 -10.26 2.78 0.43
CA ILE A 216 -9.59 1.49 0.30
C ILE A 216 -8.11 1.71 0.02
N PHE A 217 -7.26 1.11 0.85
CA PHE A 217 -5.81 1.06 0.62
C PHE A 217 -5.48 -0.07 -0.37
N PRO A 218 -4.87 0.23 -1.54
CA PRO A 218 -4.77 -0.75 -2.64
C PRO A 218 -3.63 -1.77 -2.49
N SER A 219 -2.80 -1.67 -1.45
CA SER A 219 -1.68 -2.61 -1.25
C SER A 219 -2.17 -4.04 -1.02
N PRO A 220 -1.44 -5.08 -1.47
CA PRO A 220 -1.60 -6.42 -0.93
C PRO A 220 -1.23 -6.46 0.56
N MET A 221 -1.84 -7.39 1.30
CA MET A 221 -1.47 -7.72 2.68
C MET A 221 -0.38 -8.79 2.65
N LEU A 222 0.77 -8.48 3.22
CA LEU A 222 1.93 -9.37 3.26
C LEU A 222 1.93 -10.27 4.49
N TYR A 223 1.23 -9.91 5.56
CA TYR A 223 1.26 -10.59 6.85
C TYR A 223 2.67 -10.62 7.47
N ALA A 224 3.47 -9.58 7.23
CA ALA A 224 4.88 -9.49 7.68
C ALA A 224 5.06 -8.72 9.01
N GLY A 225 3.97 -8.58 9.79
CA GLY A 225 4.01 -8.06 11.15
C GLY A 225 4.69 -6.68 11.27
N PRO A 226 5.73 -6.52 12.12
CA PRO A 226 6.39 -5.23 12.32
C PRO A 226 7.01 -4.63 11.04
N THR A 227 7.51 -5.46 10.12
CA THR A 227 8.10 -4.99 8.87
C THR A 227 7.05 -4.32 8.00
N GLU A 228 5.87 -4.93 7.88
CA GLU A 228 4.75 -4.40 7.10
C GLU A 228 4.12 -3.17 7.74
N ASN A 229 3.94 -3.17 9.06
CA ASN A 229 3.32 -2.05 9.77
C ASN A 229 4.08 -0.73 9.52
N ARG A 230 5.42 -0.79 9.43
CA ARG A 230 6.26 0.37 9.08
C ARG A 230 6.06 0.85 7.64
N GLY A 231 5.79 -0.07 6.71
CA GLY A 231 5.58 0.22 5.28
C GLY A 231 4.21 0.82 4.99
N VAL A 232 3.20 0.40 5.74
CA VAL A 232 1.84 0.99 5.65
C VAL A 232 1.80 2.40 6.26
N SER A 233 2.65 2.66 7.26
CA SER A 233 2.78 3.97 7.94
C SER A 233 3.39 5.09 7.07
N VAL A 234 3.78 4.81 5.82
CA VAL A 234 4.43 5.78 4.92
C VAL A 234 3.46 6.84 4.37
N THR A 235 2.16 6.72 4.66
CA THR A 235 1.17 7.78 4.40
C THR A 235 1.18 8.87 5.48
N GLY A 236 2.31 9.57 5.62
CA GLY A 236 2.36 10.95 6.11
C GLY A 236 2.66 11.17 7.60
N THR A 237 3.92 11.49 7.90
CA THR A 237 4.22 12.63 8.77
C THR A 237 4.75 13.75 7.88
N HIS A 238 3.86 14.59 7.37
CA HIS A 238 4.22 15.92 6.90
C HIS A 238 3.50 16.88 7.84
N ARG A 239 4.26 17.71 8.55
CA ARG A 239 3.68 18.86 9.25
C ARG A 239 2.93 19.67 8.20
N ILE A 240 1.62 19.78 8.38
CA ILE A 240 0.83 20.78 7.68
C ILE A 240 1.17 22.10 8.41
N GLY A 241 1.93 22.97 7.75
CA GLY A 241 2.25 24.32 8.23
C GLY A 241 3.71 24.53 8.63
N GLN A 242 4.48 25.18 7.75
CA GLN A 242 4.58 26.65 7.73
C GLN A 242 4.35 27.13 6.30
#